data_AF-A0A7Y7DJ42-F1
#
_entry.id   AF-A0A7Y7DJ42-F1
#
_cell.length_a   1.000
_cell.length_b   1.000
_cell.length_c   1.000
_cell.angle_alpha   90.00
_cell.angle_beta   90.00
_cell.angle_gamma   90.00
#
_symmetry.space_group_name_H-M   'P 1'
#
loop_
_entity.id
_entity.type
_entity.pdbx_description
1 polymer ?
#
loop_
_entity_poly.entity_id
_entity_poly.type
_entity_poly.pdbx_seq_one_letter_code
_entity_poly.pdbx_strand_id
1 'polypeptide(L)'
;MESIEVQGYNLVQLTRILPFALLNLSFSALHIVKDNDGMRNGMILWQLVYLAISVYWYFRICKKIRAKTPLMTLGFILLFFNFTWLKEFWYHPFSPDGAAFALGMGQANYFLRYEKFKLGMVSILGAFVSPLLVISGMLMLFLPGDKLVPYVGERPKSAFPLLFAVGLPILLAIAGWGLWGWGSRDIWAQVAHVISLLALAPLSIWIAQRNTIDWEQSLTMLKKRTKPNRLNKGIMVLMGILLVLILLSGQNESLGIIQMLQDIGRGSFRFPLDFLLGLVLQWGLVLLFTGMYLHRFTEQLGRQGWAAVATIWVGMAIIPFFTASTLAAWIPLWVIILLKGLKRYRWHTKDLILIGCYGLLLSLAWLQVNSPELIEWLTQPARTTNLQIQKWAVHLPEYRSFWAYLIGTVLLLGVTGLLYLRKGRYQRMMTT
;
A
#
# COMPACT_ATOMS: atom_id res chain seq x y z
N MET A 1 -14.86 -19.06 25.87
CA MET A 1 -13.96 -17.95 26.25
C MET A 1 -12.68 -18.45 26.92
N GLU A 2 -12.67 -19.61 27.60
CA GLU A 2 -11.46 -20.22 28.20
C GLU A 2 -10.33 -20.59 27.21
N SER A 3 -10.56 -20.58 25.89
CA SER A 3 -9.53 -20.96 24.93
C SER A 3 -8.52 -19.86 24.58
N ILE A 4 -8.87 -18.57 24.70
CA ILE A 4 -7.97 -17.47 24.28
C ILE A 4 -6.95 -17.12 25.37
N GLU A 5 -7.35 -17.19 26.64
CA GLU A 5 -6.44 -16.93 27.77
C GLU A 5 -5.36 -18.02 27.90
N VAL A 6 -5.70 -19.27 27.54
CA VAL A 6 -4.77 -20.40 27.54
C VAL A 6 -3.89 -20.42 26.29
N GLN A 7 -4.44 -20.05 25.11
CA GLN A 7 -3.69 -20.10 23.85
C GLN A 7 -2.80 -18.86 23.61
N GLY A 8 -3.06 -17.73 24.28
CA GLY A 8 -2.32 -16.48 24.05
C GLY A 8 -2.56 -15.89 22.64
N TYR A 9 -2.06 -14.68 22.40
CA TYR A 9 -2.14 -14.03 21.08
C TYR A 9 -0.96 -14.43 20.21
N ASN A 10 -1.18 -14.80 18.95
CA ASN A 10 -0.04 -14.98 18.05
C ASN A 10 0.63 -13.63 17.73
N LEU A 11 1.89 -13.67 17.29
CA LEU A 11 2.67 -12.46 17.00
C LEU A 11 1.97 -11.53 15.99
N VAL A 12 1.33 -12.11 14.98
CA VAL A 12 0.62 -11.36 13.92
C VAL A 12 -0.59 -10.61 14.49
N GLN A 13 -1.36 -11.23 15.38
CA GLN A 13 -2.50 -10.61 16.06
C GLN A 13 -2.05 -9.47 16.97
N LEU A 14 -0.96 -9.64 17.71
CA LEU A 14 -0.39 -8.57 18.54
C LEU A 14 0.02 -7.35 17.71
N THR A 15 0.58 -7.55 16.52
CA THR A 15 0.92 -6.43 15.63
C THR A 15 -0.30 -5.68 15.09
N ARG A 16 -1.53 -6.14 15.37
CA ARG A 16 -2.79 -5.53 14.92
C ARG A 16 -3.74 -5.21 16.08
N ILE A 17 -3.29 -5.32 17.32
CA ILE A 17 -4.17 -5.29 18.51
C ILE A 17 -4.65 -3.89 18.89
N LEU A 18 -3.89 -2.83 18.56
CA LEU A 18 -4.14 -1.48 19.09
C LEU A 18 -5.54 -0.93 18.78
N PRO A 19 -6.11 -1.06 17.56
CA PRO A 19 -7.46 -0.56 17.29
C PRO A 19 -8.52 -1.22 18.17
N PHE A 20 -8.40 -2.53 18.40
CA PHE A 20 -9.32 -3.28 19.26
C PHE A 20 -9.12 -2.97 20.75
N ALA A 21 -7.87 -2.74 21.18
CA ALA A 21 -7.57 -2.29 22.53
C ALA A 21 -8.19 -0.91 22.80
N LEU A 22 -8.10 0.03 21.85
CA LEU A 22 -8.73 1.35 21.94
C LEU A 22 -10.25 1.26 22.00
N LEU A 23 -10.87 0.38 21.21
CA LEU A 23 -12.30 0.08 21.32
C LEU A 23 -12.66 -0.40 22.72
N ASN A 24 -11.95 -1.42 23.21
CA ASN A 24 -12.19 -2.02 24.52
C ASN A 24 -12.05 -1.00 25.66
N LEU A 25 -11.01 -0.16 25.62
CA LEU A 25 -10.82 0.92 26.58
C LEU A 25 -11.95 1.94 26.52
N SER A 26 -12.42 2.29 25.31
CA SER A 26 -13.54 3.23 25.14
C SER A 26 -14.83 2.69 25.75
N PHE A 27 -15.12 1.40 25.52
CA PHE A 27 -16.33 0.75 26.03
C PHE A 27 -16.28 0.63 27.55
N SER A 28 -15.13 0.25 28.10
CA SER A 28 -14.93 0.20 29.55
C SER A 28 -15.05 1.57 30.21
N ALA A 29 -14.46 2.62 29.60
CA ALA A 29 -14.50 3.98 30.13
C ALA A 29 -15.91 4.62 30.06
N LEU A 30 -16.69 4.28 29.04
CA LEU A 30 -18.05 4.79 28.84
C LEU A 30 -19.14 3.85 29.40
N HIS A 31 -18.74 2.75 30.04
CA HIS A 31 -19.65 1.71 30.54
C HIS A 31 -20.63 1.17 29.47
N ILE A 32 -20.17 1.06 28.21
CA ILE A 32 -20.98 0.53 27.10
C ILE A 32 -20.95 -1.00 27.13
N VAL A 33 -22.11 -1.63 27.00
CA VAL A 33 -22.25 -3.08 26.91
C VAL A 33 -21.58 -3.59 25.63
N LYS A 34 -20.80 -4.68 25.74
CA LYS A 34 -20.05 -5.28 24.62
C LYS A 34 -20.90 -6.33 23.89
N ASP A 35 -21.98 -5.90 23.25
CA ASP A 35 -22.77 -6.74 22.35
C ASP A 35 -22.26 -6.63 20.89
N ASN A 36 -22.75 -7.49 20.00
CA ASN A 36 -22.27 -7.55 18.61
C ASN A 36 -22.52 -6.25 17.84
N ASP A 37 -23.72 -5.68 17.99
CA ASP A 37 -24.09 -4.42 17.31
C ASP A 37 -23.33 -3.22 17.89
N GLY A 38 -23.18 -3.14 19.21
CA GLY A 38 -22.35 -2.14 19.88
C GLY A 38 -20.91 -2.21 19.42
N MET A 39 -20.28 -3.39 19.44
CA MET A 39 -18.90 -3.56 18.96
C MET A 39 -18.74 -3.16 17.48
N ARG A 40 -19.67 -3.55 16.61
CA ARG A 40 -19.65 -3.14 15.19
C ARG A 40 -19.72 -1.61 15.05
N ASN A 41 -20.69 -0.97 15.71
CA ASN A 41 -20.90 0.47 15.63
C ASN A 41 -19.73 1.25 16.25
N GLY A 42 -19.18 0.75 17.35
CA GLY A 42 -17.98 1.31 18.00
C GLY A 42 -16.75 1.23 17.10
N MET A 43 -16.57 0.13 16.35
CA MET A 43 -15.52 0.05 15.35
C MET A 43 -15.74 1.05 14.22
N ILE A 44 -16.96 1.18 13.68
CA ILE A 44 -17.28 2.20 12.65
C ILE A 44 -16.96 3.62 13.16
N LEU A 45 -17.24 3.91 14.43
CA LEU A 45 -16.91 5.20 15.05
C LEU A 45 -15.40 5.42 15.13
N TRP A 46 -14.63 4.42 15.58
CA TRP A 46 -13.16 4.51 15.62
C TRP A 46 -12.55 4.68 14.23
N GLN A 47 -13.11 3.99 13.25
CA GLN A 47 -12.78 4.12 11.85
C GLN A 47 -13.00 5.59 11.39
N LEU A 48 -14.15 6.21 11.68
CA LEU A 48 -14.38 7.64 11.45
C LEU A 48 -13.32 8.55 12.12
N VAL A 49 -12.94 8.25 13.36
CA VAL A 49 -11.89 8.98 14.08
C VAL A 49 -10.55 8.87 13.35
N TYR A 50 -10.15 7.68 12.91
CA TYR A 50 -8.91 7.49 12.13
C TYR A 50 -8.94 8.23 10.79
N LEU A 51 -10.08 8.26 10.11
CA LEU A 51 -10.25 9.04 8.88
C LEU A 51 -10.10 10.55 9.16
N ALA A 52 -10.71 11.06 10.22
CA ALA A 52 -10.57 12.47 10.63
C ALA A 52 -9.11 12.83 10.97
N ILE A 53 -8.40 11.96 11.71
CA ILE A 53 -6.97 12.12 11.99
C ILE A 53 -6.16 12.14 10.68
N SER A 54 -6.50 11.28 9.72
CA SER A 54 -5.84 11.22 8.42
C SER A 54 -6.05 12.49 7.60
N VAL A 55 -7.26 13.04 7.59
CA VAL A 55 -7.59 14.33 6.95
C VAL A 55 -6.85 15.49 7.63
N TYR A 56 -6.76 15.49 8.96
CA TYR A 56 -5.95 16.46 9.69
C TYR A 56 -4.48 16.41 9.25
N TRP A 57 -3.88 15.21 9.23
CA TRP A 57 -2.49 15.04 8.76
C TRP A 57 -2.32 15.48 7.30
N TYR A 58 -3.28 15.17 6.45
CA TYR A 58 -3.26 15.54 5.04
C TYR A 58 -3.09 17.06 4.85
N PHE A 59 -3.90 17.88 5.54
CA PHE A 59 -3.78 19.33 5.46
C PHE A 59 -2.46 19.84 6.07
N ARG A 60 -2.00 19.23 7.17
CA ARG A 60 -0.69 19.56 7.79
C ARG A 60 0.48 19.28 6.84
N ILE A 61 0.39 18.20 6.06
CA ILE A 61 1.38 17.84 5.04
C ILE A 61 1.30 18.79 3.85
N CYS A 62 0.10 19.09 3.35
CA CYS A 62 -0.11 20.04 2.25
C CYS A 62 0.46 21.42 2.57
N LYS A 63 0.25 21.90 3.80
CA LYS A 63 0.88 23.14 4.31
C LYS A 63 2.41 23.03 4.29
N LYS A 64 2.99 21.91 4.76
CA LYS A 64 4.45 21.69 4.78
C LYS A 64 5.07 21.66 3.38
N ILE A 65 4.42 21.02 2.41
CA ILE A 65 4.91 20.98 1.01
C ILE A 65 4.55 22.25 0.22
N ARG A 66 3.84 23.20 0.85
CA ARG A 66 3.31 24.43 0.24
C ARG A 66 2.51 24.11 -1.03
N ALA A 67 1.57 23.18 -0.91
CA ALA A 67 0.66 22.82 -2.00
C ALA A 67 -0.35 23.96 -2.23
N LYS A 68 -0.53 24.35 -3.49
CA LYS A 68 -1.63 25.26 -3.90
C LYS A 68 -2.96 24.50 -3.86
N THR A 69 -4.08 25.22 -3.79
CA THR A 69 -5.44 24.64 -3.75
C THR A 69 -5.67 23.56 -4.81
N PRO A 70 -5.31 23.74 -6.10
CA PRO A 70 -5.53 22.69 -7.10
C PRO A 70 -4.75 21.39 -6.82
N LEU A 71 -3.50 21.50 -6.34
CA LEU A 71 -2.68 20.33 -5.99
C LEU A 71 -3.19 19.67 -4.70
N MET A 72 -3.71 20.47 -3.77
CA MET A 72 -4.39 19.97 -2.58
C MET A 72 -5.67 19.22 -2.95
N THR A 73 -6.53 19.79 -3.79
CA THR A 73 -7.72 19.07 -4.27
C THR A 73 -7.35 17.76 -4.97
N LEU A 74 -6.32 17.77 -5.83
CA LEU A 74 -5.82 16.54 -6.47
C LEU A 74 -5.36 15.51 -5.44
N GLY A 75 -4.53 15.91 -4.47
CA GLY A 75 -4.04 15.00 -3.44
C GLY A 75 -5.15 14.42 -2.57
N PHE A 76 -6.18 15.21 -2.29
CA PHE A 76 -7.35 14.75 -1.56
C PHE A 76 -8.12 13.68 -2.37
N ILE A 77 -8.38 13.94 -3.66
CA ILE A 77 -9.02 12.96 -4.54
C ILE A 77 -8.20 11.66 -4.59
N LEU A 78 -6.89 11.77 -4.81
CA LEU A 78 -6.02 10.60 -4.90
C LEU A 78 -6.01 9.76 -3.61
N LEU A 79 -5.99 10.39 -2.43
CA LEU A 79 -5.94 9.65 -1.16
C LEU A 79 -7.29 9.12 -0.69
N PHE A 80 -8.39 9.83 -0.96
CA PHE A 80 -9.68 9.57 -0.32
C PHE A 80 -10.77 9.08 -1.27
N PHE A 81 -10.69 9.32 -2.59
CA PHE A 81 -11.70 8.85 -3.54
C PHE A 81 -11.32 7.48 -4.11
N ASN A 82 -11.38 6.47 -3.24
CA ASN A 82 -11.05 5.09 -3.57
C ASN A 82 -11.93 4.11 -2.78
N PHE A 83 -11.87 2.84 -3.15
CA PHE A 83 -12.71 1.79 -2.57
C PHE A 83 -12.44 1.60 -1.07
N THR A 84 -11.18 1.66 -0.63
CA THR A 84 -10.81 1.48 0.78
C THR A 84 -11.65 2.36 1.69
N TRP A 85 -11.73 3.66 1.40
CA TRP A 85 -12.36 4.64 2.30
C TRP A 85 -13.84 4.86 2.02
N LEU A 86 -14.24 4.82 0.75
CA LEU A 86 -15.63 5.08 0.38
C LEU A 86 -16.51 3.84 0.54
N LYS A 87 -15.92 2.65 0.65
CA LYS A 87 -16.67 1.39 0.63
C LYS A 87 -16.17 0.38 1.65
N GLU A 88 -14.97 -0.17 1.50
CA GLU A 88 -14.47 -1.29 2.33
C GLU A 88 -14.61 -1.01 3.83
N PHE A 89 -14.28 0.21 4.24
CA PHE A 89 -14.36 0.70 5.60
C PHE A 89 -15.69 0.43 6.32
N TRP A 90 -16.80 0.49 5.57
CA TRP A 90 -18.15 0.39 6.10
C TRP A 90 -18.65 -1.04 6.14
N TYR A 91 -18.15 -1.89 5.23
CA TYR A 91 -18.54 -3.29 5.13
C TYR A 91 -17.59 -4.22 5.90
N HIS A 92 -16.37 -3.76 6.19
CA HIS A 92 -15.35 -4.49 6.95
C HIS A 92 -14.75 -3.63 8.08
N PRO A 93 -15.56 -3.27 9.10
CA PRO A 93 -15.18 -2.28 10.11
C PRO A 93 -14.08 -2.78 11.07
N PHE A 94 -13.89 -4.10 11.19
CA PHE A 94 -12.87 -4.72 12.03
C PHE A 94 -11.47 -4.73 11.39
N SER A 95 -11.26 -4.06 10.25
CA SER A 95 -9.92 -3.94 9.67
C SER A 95 -9.02 -2.96 10.44
N PRO A 96 -7.75 -3.30 10.74
CA PRO A 96 -6.78 -2.35 11.31
C PRO A 96 -6.26 -1.30 10.30
N ASP A 97 -6.66 -1.40 9.02
CA ASP A 97 -6.09 -0.60 7.94
C ASP A 97 -6.34 0.91 8.09
N GLY A 98 -7.47 1.32 8.67
CA GLY A 98 -7.76 2.73 8.98
C GLY A 98 -6.75 3.36 9.95
N ALA A 99 -6.46 2.65 11.04
CA ALA A 99 -5.43 3.06 11.98
C ALA A 99 -4.04 3.05 11.33
N ALA A 100 -3.76 2.04 10.50
CA ALA A 100 -2.48 1.94 9.80
C ALA A 100 -2.25 3.13 8.87
N PHE A 101 -3.29 3.55 8.14
CA PHE A 101 -3.25 4.73 7.27
C PHE A 101 -3.08 6.03 8.06
N ALA A 102 -3.81 6.21 9.16
CA ALA A 102 -3.69 7.40 9.99
C ALA A 102 -2.29 7.57 10.58
N LEU A 103 -1.70 6.47 11.09
CA LEU A 103 -0.32 6.48 11.58
C LEU A 103 0.69 6.62 10.44
N GLY A 104 0.46 6.02 9.27
CA GLY A 104 1.29 6.19 8.08
C GLY A 104 1.34 7.65 7.60
N MET A 105 0.20 8.36 7.64
CA MET A 105 0.12 9.80 7.40
C MET A 105 0.93 10.59 8.44
N GLY A 106 0.85 10.19 9.71
CA GLY A 106 1.67 10.75 10.79
C GLY A 106 3.18 10.55 10.56
N GLN A 107 3.61 9.33 10.22
CA GLN A 107 5.00 9.00 9.90
C GLN A 107 5.51 9.86 8.75
N ALA A 108 4.75 9.92 7.66
CA ALA A 108 5.14 10.72 6.51
C ALA A 108 5.23 12.22 6.86
N ASN A 109 4.30 12.76 7.66
CA ASN A 109 4.38 14.16 8.12
C ASN A 109 5.63 14.43 8.95
N TYR A 110 5.95 13.59 9.95
CA TYR A 110 7.12 13.80 10.80
C TYR A 110 8.44 13.56 10.07
N PHE A 111 8.46 12.61 9.14
CA PHE A 111 9.58 12.42 8.22
C PHE A 111 9.86 13.69 7.40
N LEU A 112 8.84 14.29 6.78
CA LEU A 112 8.98 15.53 6.01
C LEU A 112 9.43 16.75 6.83
N ARG A 113 9.17 16.73 8.14
CA ARG A 113 9.55 17.78 9.08
C ARG A 113 10.90 17.53 9.76
N TYR A 114 11.53 16.37 9.50
CA TYR A 114 12.75 15.92 10.17
C TYR A 114 12.60 15.79 11.71
N GLU A 115 11.37 15.56 12.20
CA GLU A 115 11.05 15.44 13.63
C GLU A 115 11.24 13.99 14.12
N LYS A 116 12.51 13.56 14.22
CA LYS A 116 12.87 12.14 14.49
C LYS A 116 12.26 11.55 15.75
N PHE A 117 12.20 12.31 16.84
CA PHE A 117 11.62 11.81 18.10
C PHE A 117 10.15 11.44 17.94
N LYS A 118 9.35 12.33 17.34
CA LYS A 118 7.92 12.08 17.10
C LYS A 118 7.70 10.97 16.08
N LEU A 119 8.55 10.89 15.04
CA LEU A 119 8.54 9.76 14.12
C LEU A 119 8.79 8.43 14.85
N GLY A 120 9.72 8.39 15.80
CA GLY A 120 9.95 7.24 16.68
C GLY A 120 8.72 6.85 17.49
N MET A 121 8.09 7.81 18.16
CA MET A 121 6.87 7.56 18.93
C MET A 121 5.74 6.99 18.06
N VAL A 122 5.48 7.59 16.89
CA VAL A 122 4.45 7.08 15.96
C VAL A 122 4.81 5.69 15.43
N SER A 123 6.10 5.39 15.23
CA SER A 123 6.55 4.07 14.77
C SER A 123 6.40 2.98 15.83
N ILE A 124 6.62 3.32 17.11
CA ILE A 124 6.38 2.41 18.24
C ILE A 124 4.88 2.11 18.35
N LEU A 125 4.02 3.13 18.27
CA LEU A 125 2.57 2.91 18.22
C LEU A 125 2.17 2.06 17.00
N GLY A 126 2.81 2.31 15.85
CA GLY A 126 2.60 1.55 14.63
C GLY A 126 2.92 0.06 14.75
N ALA A 127 3.80 -0.34 15.68
CA ALA A 127 4.14 -1.74 15.93
C ALA A 127 2.95 -2.60 16.36
N PHE A 128 1.95 -1.98 16.98
CA PHE A 128 0.73 -2.63 17.44
C PHE A 128 -0.46 -2.45 16.47
N VAL A 129 -0.22 -1.84 15.31
CA VAL A 129 -1.23 -1.62 14.26
C VAL A 129 -0.89 -2.34 12.96
N SER A 130 0.36 -2.25 12.52
CA SER A 130 0.84 -2.95 11.32
C SER A 130 2.36 -3.14 11.36
N PRO A 131 2.88 -4.34 11.04
CA PRO A 131 4.32 -4.57 10.95
C PRO A 131 4.99 -3.68 9.90
N LEU A 132 4.26 -3.27 8.87
CA LEU A 132 4.78 -2.38 7.81
C LEU A 132 5.12 -0.99 8.33
N LEU A 133 4.40 -0.49 9.34
CA LEU A 133 4.70 0.80 9.96
C LEU A 133 6.01 0.78 10.75
N VAL A 134 6.35 -0.35 11.37
CA VAL A 134 7.65 -0.50 12.05
C VAL A 134 8.76 -0.45 11.03
N ILE A 135 8.61 -1.23 9.94
CA ILE A 135 9.58 -1.28 8.85
C ILE A 135 9.80 0.12 8.26
N SER A 136 8.74 0.84 7.87
CA SER A 136 8.89 2.21 7.35
C SER A 136 9.47 3.17 8.38
N GLY A 137 9.01 3.10 9.63
CA GLY A 137 9.50 3.94 10.71
C GLY A 137 11.01 3.79 10.94
N MET A 138 11.50 2.55 10.99
CA MET A 138 12.92 2.23 11.14
C MET A 138 13.75 2.69 9.94
N LEU A 139 13.28 2.41 8.72
CA LEU A 139 13.95 2.88 7.50
C LEU A 139 14.04 4.41 7.49
N MET A 140 12.98 5.12 7.87
CA MET A 140 12.96 6.58 7.93
C MET A 140 13.82 7.18 9.05
N LEU A 141 14.01 6.47 10.16
CA LEU A 141 14.80 6.96 11.30
C LEU A 141 16.30 6.76 11.11
N PHE A 142 16.70 5.61 10.57
CA PHE A 142 18.08 5.15 10.58
C PHE A 142 18.80 5.28 9.23
N LEU A 143 18.09 5.27 8.10
CA LEU A 143 18.72 5.51 6.81
C LEU A 143 19.04 6.99 6.58
N PRO A 144 20.11 7.30 5.83
CA PRO A 144 20.44 8.67 5.52
C PRO A 144 19.36 9.32 4.65
N GLY A 145 18.95 10.53 5.03
CA GLY A 145 18.04 11.39 4.24
C GLY A 145 18.76 12.17 3.12
N ASP A 146 19.97 11.74 2.76
CA ASP A 146 20.76 12.37 1.70
C ASP A 146 20.10 12.13 0.34
N LYS A 147 20.06 13.17 -0.48
CA LYS A 147 19.51 13.10 -1.83
C LYS A 147 20.32 12.11 -2.67
N LEU A 148 19.64 11.24 -3.40
CA LEU A 148 20.28 10.37 -4.38
C LEU A 148 20.70 11.19 -5.60
N VAL A 149 21.78 10.74 -6.25
CA VAL A 149 22.34 11.40 -7.42
C VAL A 149 21.49 11.03 -8.64
N PRO A 150 20.91 12.00 -9.36
CA PRO A 150 20.28 11.73 -10.64
C PRO A 150 21.34 11.57 -11.74
N TYR A 151 21.04 10.78 -12.77
CA TYR A 151 21.88 10.75 -13.99
C TYR A 151 21.94 12.14 -14.64
N VAL A 152 23.15 12.57 -15.01
CA VAL A 152 23.41 13.79 -15.76
C VAL A 152 23.85 13.37 -17.17
N GLY A 153 22.94 13.45 -18.16
CA GLY A 153 23.23 13.08 -19.56
C GLY A 153 22.56 11.78 -20.02
N GLU A 154 23.13 11.15 -21.05
CA GLU A 154 22.66 9.83 -21.54
C GLU A 154 22.95 8.74 -20.51
N ARG A 155 21.97 7.87 -20.32
CA ARG A 155 22.09 6.78 -19.34
C ARG A 155 23.11 5.76 -19.84
N PRO A 156 24.07 5.33 -19.00
CA PRO A 156 24.94 4.21 -19.36
C PRO A 156 24.12 2.95 -19.58
N LYS A 157 24.49 2.14 -20.59
CA LYS A 157 23.89 0.82 -20.82
C LYS A 157 24.16 -0.05 -19.59
N SER A 158 23.17 -0.17 -18.73
CA SER A 158 23.24 -0.98 -17.51
C SER A 158 22.51 -2.29 -17.72
N ALA A 159 23.11 -3.40 -17.26
CA ALA A 159 22.44 -4.71 -17.20
C ALA A 159 21.40 -4.79 -16.08
N PHE A 160 21.41 -3.84 -15.13
CA PHE A 160 20.52 -3.85 -13.96
C PHE A 160 19.02 -3.94 -14.30
N PRO A 161 18.46 -3.18 -15.26
CA PRO A 161 17.08 -3.33 -15.71
C PRO A 161 16.73 -4.74 -16.17
N LEU A 162 17.64 -5.39 -16.91
CA LEU A 162 17.44 -6.74 -17.43
C LEU A 162 17.52 -7.76 -16.30
N LEU A 163 18.52 -7.66 -15.44
CA LEU A 163 18.67 -8.52 -14.25
C LEU A 163 17.47 -8.39 -13.32
N PHE A 164 16.96 -7.18 -13.11
CA PHE A 164 15.76 -6.97 -12.30
C PHE A 164 14.50 -7.54 -12.97
N ALA A 165 14.35 -7.33 -14.28
CA ALA A 165 13.21 -7.84 -15.04
C ALA A 165 13.16 -9.36 -15.16
N VAL A 166 14.30 -10.05 -15.04
CA VAL A 166 14.40 -11.52 -15.04
C VAL A 166 14.40 -12.08 -13.63
N GLY A 167 15.16 -11.49 -12.72
CA GLY A 167 15.33 -11.96 -11.35
C GLY A 167 14.05 -11.86 -10.52
N LEU A 168 13.25 -10.79 -10.70
CA LEU A 168 12.00 -10.63 -9.97
C LEU A 168 10.97 -11.73 -10.33
N PRO A 169 10.65 -12.01 -11.61
CA PRO A 169 9.82 -13.16 -11.98
C PRO A 169 10.32 -14.50 -11.45
N ILE A 170 11.64 -14.76 -11.46
CA ILE A 170 12.20 -16.01 -10.95
C ILE A 170 11.98 -16.14 -9.44
N LEU A 171 12.23 -15.07 -8.68
CA LEU A 171 11.98 -15.07 -7.24
C LEU A 171 10.50 -15.34 -6.93
N LEU A 172 9.61 -14.71 -7.69
CA LEU A 172 8.16 -14.89 -7.57
C LEU A 172 7.71 -16.29 -7.99
N ALA A 173 8.36 -16.89 -9.00
CA ALA A 173 8.15 -18.29 -9.35
C ALA A 173 8.49 -19.21 -8.17
N ILE A 174 9.70 -19.08 -7.61
CA ILE A 174 10.13 -19.90 -6.47
C ILE A 174 9.15 -19.79 -5.31
N ALA A 175 8.69 -18.57 -4.99
CA ALA A 175 7.67 -18.35 -3.97
C ALA A 175 6.31 -18.96 -4.37
N GLY A 176 5.89 -18.84 -5.62
CA GLY A 176 4.62 -19.37 -6.13
C GLY A 176 4.52 -20.88 -6.05
N TRP A 177 5.54 -21.58 -6.52
CA TRP A 177 5.58 -23.05 -6.48
C TRP A 177 5.91 -23.59 -5.07
N GLY A 178 6.83 -22.94 -4.34
CA GLY A 178 7.29 -23.42 -3.03
C GLY A 178 6.39 -23.06 -1.85
N LEU A 179 5.76 -21.89 -1.86
CA LEU A 179 4.98 -21.38 -0.71
C LEU A 179 3.47 -21.35 -0.98
N TRP A 180 3.03 -20.96 -2.18
CA TRP A 180 1.60 -20.73 -2.45
C TRP A 180 0.90 -21.89 -3.17
N GLY A 181 1.61 -23.01 -3.36
CA GLY A 181 1.04 -24.23 -3.90
C GLY A 181 0.55 -24.08 -5.35
N TRP A 182 1.15 -23.20 -6.16
CA TRP A 182 0.82 -23.14 -7.59
C TRP A 182 1.14 -24.45 -8.31
N GLY A 183 2.11 -25.22 -7.83
CA GLY A 183 2.46 -26.54 -8.38
C GLY A 183 1.39 -27.62 -8.21
N SER A 184 0.47 -27.47 -7.25
CA SER A 184 -0.64 -28.42 -7.05
C SER A 184 -1.93 -28.01 -7.79
N ARG A 185 -1.91 -26.88 -8.51
CA ARG A 185 -3.04 -26.41 -9.32
C ARG A 185 -3.04 -27.07 -10.70
N ASP A 186 -4.19 -26.97 -11.37
CA ASP A 186 -4.37 -27.42 -12.75
C ASP A 186 -3.37 -26.77 -13.72
N ILE A 187 -3.06 -27.47 -14.81
CA ILE A 187 -2.04 -27.05 -15.77
C ILE A 187 -2.34 -25.66 -16.36
N TRP A 188 -3.63 -25.34 -16.57
CA TRP A 188 -4.05 -24.05 -17.09
C TRP A 188 -3.81 -22.92 -16.10
N ALA A 189 -4.07 -23.14 -14.81
CA ALA A 189 -3.72 -22.19 -13.76
C ALA A 189 -2.20 -21.97 -13.66
N GLN A 190 -1.38 -23.02 -13.84
CA GLN A 190 0.08 -22.88 -13.86
C GLN A 190 0.57 -22.08 -15.08
N VAL A 191 0.02 -22.35 -16.26
CA VAL A 191 0.33 -21.57 -17.48
C VAL A 191 -0.06 -20.10 -17.30
N ALA A 192 -1.26 -19.83 -16.78
CA ALA A 192 -1.72 -18.47 -16.50
C ALA A 192 -0.79 -17.75 -15.49
N HIS A 193 -0.33 -18.48 -14.47
CA HIS A 193 0.64 -17.96 -13.51
C HIS A 193 1.98 -17.60 -14.20
N VAL A 194 2.55 -18.49 -15.03
CA VAL A 194 3.77 -18.20 -15.81
C VAL A 194 3.59 -16.96 -16.67
N ILE A 195 2.48 -16.84 -17.42
CA ILE A 195 2.20 -15.67 -18.26
C ILE A 195 2.13 -14.39 -17.40
N SER A 196 1.53 -14.47 -16.22
CA SER A 196 1.45 -13.32 -15.31
C SER A 196 2.81 -12.88 -14.77
N LEU A 197 3.73 -13.82 -14.51
CA LEU A 197 5.10 -13.54 -14.12
C LEU A 197 5.88 -12.91 -15.29
N LEU A 198 5.70 -13.42 -16.51
CA LEU A 198 6.30 -12.84 -17.71
C LEU A 198 5.82 -11.41 -17.98
N ALA A 199 4.56 -11.10 -17.64
CA ALA A 199 4.01 -9.74 -17.77
C ALA A 199 4.70 -8.70 -16.87
N LEU A 200 5.42 -9.13 -15.82
CA LEU A 200 6.23 -8.23 -14.99
C LEU A 200 7.50 -7.76 -15.67
N ALA A 201 8.06 -8.54 -16.60
CA ALA A 201 9.30 -8.19 -17.29
C ALA A 201 9.18 -6.87 -18.07
N PRO A 202 8.18 -6.67 -18.97
CA PRO A 202 8.04 -5.39 -19.69
C PRO A 202 7.75 -4.22 -18.73
N LEU A 203 6.96 -4.43 -17.67
CA LEU A 203 6.71 -3.42 -16.65
C LEU A 203 8.00 -3.01 -15.93
N SER A 204 8.82 -3.99 -15.52
CA SER A 204 10.08 -3.78 -14.82
C SER A 204 11.09 -3.06 -15.71
N ILE A 205 11.20 -3.46 -16.99
CA ILE A 205 12.03 -2.78 -17.99
C ILE A 205 11.55 -1.34 -18.15
N TRP A 206 10.26 -1.10 -18.30
CA TRP A 206 9.70 0.24 -18.46
C TRP A 206 9.95 1.13 -17.23
N ILE A 207 9.78 0.60 -16.02
CA ILE A 207 10.08 1.33 -14.77
C ILE A 207 11.56 1.66 -14.71
N ALA A 208 12.40 0.66 -14.96
CA ALA A 208 13.83 0.80 -14.90
C ALA A 208 14.33 1.81 -15.93
N GLN A 209 13.83 1.79 -17.16
CA GLN A 209 14.14 2.75 -18.24
C GLN A 209 13.84 4.20 -17.86
N ARG A 210 12.74 4.45 -17.15
CA ARG A 210 12.30 5.79 -16.74
C ARG A 210 12.83 6.25 -15.38
N ASN A 211 13.59 5.39 -14.69
CA ASN A 211 14.21 5.72 -13.42
C ASN A 211 15.36 6.71 -13.61
N THR A 212 15.35 7.81 -12.86
CA THR A 212 16.34 8.89 -12.95
C THR A 212 17.54 8.70 -12.04
N ILE A 213 17.49 7.73 -11.12
CA ILE A 213 18.47 7.55 -10.06
C ILE A 213 19.70 6.81 -10.60
N ASP A 214 20.90 7.38 -10.38
CA ASP A 214 22.15 6.66 -10.57
C ASP A 214 22.42 5.75 -9.36
N TRP A 215 22.14 4.47 -9.53
CA TRP A 215 22.23 3.48 -8.46
C TRP A 215 23.66 3.21 -8.03
N GLU A 216 24.63 3.24 -8.95
CA GLU A 216 26.02 2.89 -8.65
C GLU A 216 26.66 3.95 -7.76
N GLN A 217 26.51 5.22 -8.16
CA GLN A 217 26.99 6.34 -7.36
C GLN A 217 26.22 6.46 -6.04
N SER A 218 24.89 6.30 -6.08
CA SER A 218 24.06 6.39 -4.88
C SER A 218 24.40 5.29 -3.86
N LEU A 219 24.68 4.06 -4.31
CA LEU A 219 25.08 2.94 -3.44
C LEU A 219 26.46 3.19 -2.84
N THR A 220 27.38 3.76 -3.62
CA THR A 220 28.70 4.15 -3.12
C THR A 220 28.59 5.23 -2.03
N MET A 221 27.71 6.22 -2.22
CA MET A 221 27.41 7.22 -1.19
C MET A 221 26.75 6.60 0.05
N LEU A 222 25.83 5.65 -0.13
CA LEU A 222 25.21 4.92 0.98
C LEU A 222 26.27 4.21 1.81
N LYS A 223 27.17 3.43 1.18
CA LYS A 223 28.25 2.70 1.87
C LYS A 223 29.17 3.66 2.64
N LYS A 224 29.57 4.78 2.02
CA LYS A 224 30.45 5.77 2.65
C LYS A 224 29.81 6.48 3.86
N ARG A 225 28.50 6.72 3.83
CA ARG A 225 27.80 7.55 4.84
C ARG A 225 27.05 6.75 5.89
N THR A 226 26.74 5.48 5.63
CA THR A 226 26.07 4.61 6.59
C THR A 226 27.09 4.18 7.64
N LYS A 227 27.14 4.93 8.75
CA LYS A 227 27.93 4.53 9.91
C LYS A 227 27.38 3.20 10.45
N PRO A 228 28.19 2.13 10.60
CA PRO A 228 27.75 0.84 11.12
C PRO A 228 26.98 0.98 12.44
N ASN A 229 27.43 1.88 13.32
CA ASN A 229 26.79 2.16 14.60
C ASN A 229 25.34 2.65 14.50
N ARG A 230 24.93 3.33 13.41
CA ARG A 230 23.53 3.77 13.24
C ARG A 230 22.64 2.61 12.80
N LEU A 231 23.14 1.76 11.90
CA LEU A 231 22.41 0.58 11.44
C LEU A 231 22.25 -0.43 12.58
N ASN A 232 23.31 -0.66 13.36
CA ASN A 232 23.26 -1.52 14.54
C ASN A 232 22.26 -1.03 15.59
N LYS A 233 22.17 0.29 15.81
CA LYS A 233 21.12 0.87 16.68
C LYS A 233 19.71 0.61 16.15
N GLY A 234 19.50 0.72 14.84
CA GLY A 234 18.21 0.39 14.22
C GLY A 234 17.84 -1.08 14.39
N ILE A 235 18.80 -1.98 14.18
CA ILE A 235 18.63 -3.42 14.38
C ILE A 235 18.32 -3.72 15.86
N MET A 236 19.06 -3.14 16.81
CA MET A 236 18.80 -3.32 18.24
C MET A 236 17.40 -2.83 18.65
N VAL A 237 16.94 -1.70 18.12
CA VAL A 237 15.56 -1.22 18.39
C VAL A 237 14.52 -2.17 17.80
N LEU A 238 14.73 -2.65 16.57
CA LEU A 238 13.84 -3.62 15.95
C LEU A 238 13.80 -4.94 16.74
N MET A 239 14.95 -5.46 17.16
CA MET A 239 15.06 -6.63 18.02
C MET A 239 14.37 -6.41 19.36
N GLY A 240 14.50 -5.22 19.95
CA GLY A 240 13.79 -4.85 21.18
C GLY A 240 12.27 -4.86 21.00
N ILE A 241 11.76 -4.27 19.93
CA ILE A 241 10.32 -4.30 19.61
C ILE A 241 9.84 -5.74 19.37
N LEU A 242 10.60 -6.51 18.58
CA LEU A 242 10.27 -7.91 18.30
C LEU A 242 10.28 -8.76 19.57
N LEU A 243 11.26 -8.55 20.46
CA LEU A 243 11.34 -9.22 21.75
C LEU A 243 10.13 -8.90 22.62
N VAL A 244 9.73 -7.63 22.71
CA VAL A 244 8.51 -7.24 23.44
C VAL A 244 7.29 -7.94 22.83
N LEU A 245 7.16 -7.97 21.50
CA LEU A 245 6.04 -8.64 20.84
C LEU A 245 6.05 -10.16 21.08
N ILE A 246 7.22 -10.80 21.09
CA ILE A 246 7.36 -12.24 21.40
C ILE A 246 6.98 -12.51 22.85
N LEU A 247 7.49 -11.71 23.80
CA LEU A 247 7.18 -11.83 25.22
C LEU A 247 5.68 -11.67 25.50
N LEU A 248 4.99 -10.83 24.71
CA LEU A 248 3.54 -10.64 24.79
C LEU A 248 2.74 -11.78 24.12
N SER A 249 3.36 -12.61 23.26
CA SER A 249 2.64 -13.62 22.45
C SER A 249 2.28 -14.92 23.18
N GLY A 250 2.68 -15.06 24.45
CA GLY A 250 2.34 -16.24 25.27
C GLY A 250 2.96 -17.55 24.75
N GLN A 251 2.32 -18.68 25.05
CA GLN A 251 2.81 -20.03 24.73
C GLN A 251 2.58 -20.47 23.26
N ASN A 252 2.29 -19.56 22.33
CA ASN A 252 2.13 -19.93 20.92
C ASN A 252 3.48 -20.27 20.29
N GLU A 253 3.78 -21.57 20.16
CA GLU A 253 5.04 -22.08 19.59
C GLU A 253 5.22 -21.73 18.09
N SER A 254 4.13 -21.41 17.38
CA SER A 254 4.20 -20.99 15.99
C SER A 254 4.22 -19.47 15.86
N LEU A 255 5.30 -18.92 15.31
CA LEU A 255 5.41 -17.49 14.98
C LEU A 255 4.34 -17.02 13.97
N GLY A 256 3.59 -17.95 13.35
CA GLY A 256 2.54 -17.66 12.38
C GLY A 256 3.03 -16.99 11.09
N ILE A 257 4.33 -16.72 10.95
CA ILE A 257 4.92 -16.00 9.81
C ILE A 257 4.77 -16.81 8.51
N ILE A 258 4.97 -18.13 8.57
CA ILE A 258 4.82 -19.00 7.39
C ILE A 258 3.35 -19.01 6.94
N GLN A 259 2.41 -19.21 7.87
CA GLN A 259 0.97 -19.14 7.60
C GLN A 259 0.61 -17.78 7.00
N MET A 260 1.12 -16.69 7.58
CA MET A 260 0.93 -15.33 7.07
C MET A 260 1.45 -15.20 5.64
N LEU A 261 2.67 -15.68 5.33
CA LEU A 261 3.24 -15.65 3.98
C LEU A 261 2.48 -16.52 2.97
N GLN A 262 1.92 -17.64 3.42
CA GLN A 262 1.06 -18.52 2.62
C GLN A 262 -0.28 -17.87 2.31
N ASP A 263 -0.94 -17.28 3.31
CA ASP A 263 -2.22 -16.60 3.17
C ASP A 263 -2.11 -15.33 2.33
N ILE A 264 -1.00 -14.60 2.48
CA ILE A 264 -0.67 -13.36 1.76
C ILE A 264 -0.67 -13.60 0.24
N GLY A 265 0.08 -14.60 -0.24
CA GLY A 265 0.25 -14.80 -1.69
C GLY A 265 -0.75 -15.75 -2.34
N ARG A 266 -1.73 -16.24 -1.59
CA ARG A 266 -2.72 -17.19 -2.09
C ARG A 266 -3.59 -16.54 -3.17
N GLY A 267 -3.46 -17.03 -4.41
CA GLY A 267 -4.20 -16.51 -5.57
C GLY A 267 -3.62 -15.26 -6.21
N SER A 268 -2.49 -14.73 -5.71
CA SER A 268 -1.73 -13.67 -6.39
C SER A 268 -1.15 -14.18 -7.70
N PHE A 269 -1.03 -13.29 -8.70
CA PHE A 269 -0.47 -13.65 -10.03
C PHE A 269 -1.27 -14.73 -10.76
N ARG A 270 -2.60 -14.64 -10.73
CA ARG A 270 -3.46 -15.53 -11.52
C ARG A 270 -3.62 -15.07 -12.96
N PHE A 271 -3.75 -13.76 -13.17
CA PHE A 271 -3.84 -13.16 -14.50
C PHE A 271 -2.73 -12.11 -14.71
N PRO A 272 -2.39 -11.78 -15.96
CA PRO A 272 -1.36 -10.78 -16.26
C PRO A 272 -1.64 -9.44 -15.57
N LEU A 273 -0.67 -8.92 -14.81
CA LEU A 273 -0.80 -7.64 -14.10
C LEU A 273 -2.04 -7.56 -13.16
N ASP A 274 -2.59 -8.69 -12.73
CA ASP A 274 -3.75 -8.76 -11.83
C ASP A 274 -3.52 -7.96 -10.54
N PHE A 275 -2.31 -8.05 -9.98
CA PHE A 275 -1.93 -7.30 -8.78
C PHE A 275 -2.09 -5.78 -8.99
N LEU A 276 -1.73 -5.23 -10.16
CA LEU A 276 -1.94 -3.81 -10.46
C LEU A 276 -3.42 -3.47 -10.51
N LEU A 277 -4.24 -4.33 -11.12
CA LEU A 277 -5.68 -4.14 -11.16
C LEU A 277 -6.26 -4.12 -9.75
N GLY A 278 -5.90 -5.08 -8.90
CA GLY A 278 -6.34 -5.13 -7.50
C GLY A 278 -5.98 -3.87 -6.73
N LEU A 279 -4.74 -3.38 -6.91
CA LEU A 279 -4.31 -2.16 -6.25
C LEU A 279 -5.00 -0.91 -6.76
N VAL A 280 -5.27 -0.80 -8.06
CA VAL A 280 -5.99 0.36 -8.61
C VAL A 280 -7.46 0.33 -8.24
N LEU A 281 -8.10 -0.83 -8.22
CA LEU A 281 -9.48 -0.96 -7.74
C LEU A 281 -9.56 -0.60 -6.25
N GLN A 282 -8.55 -0.96 -5.46
CA GLN A 282 -8.49 -0.65 -4.04
C GLN A 282 -8.18 0.83 -3.75
N TRP A 283 -7.06 1.33 -4.27
CA TRP A 283 -6.49 2.66 -3.95
C TRP A 283 -6.78 3.73 -4.99
N GLY A 284 -7.54 3.39 -6.03
CA GLY A 284 -7.98 4.31 -7.07
C GLY A 284 -6.83 4.83 -7.93
N LEU A 285 -6.91 6.13 -8.24
CA LEU A 285 -6.09 6.76 -9.28
C LEU A 285 -4.61 6.97 -8.89
N VAL A 286 -4.22 6.73 -7.63
CA VAL A 286 -2.84 6.96 -7.14
C VAL A 286 -1.81 6.26 -8.01
N LEU A 287 -2.02 4.98 -8.29
CA LEU A 287 -1.06 4.16 -9.02
C LEU A 287 -1.06 4.49 -10.51
N LEU A 288 -2.22 4.83 -11.07
CA LEU A 288 -2.31 5.32 -12.45
C LEU A 288 -1.51 6.62 -12.64
N PHE A 289 -1.69 7.58 -11.73
CA PHE A 289 -0.90 8.82 -11.75
C PHE A 289 0.59 8.55 -11.52
N THR A 290 0.93 7.61 -10.64
CA THR A 290 2.32 7.20 -10.45
C THR A 290 2.92 6.66 -11.75
N GLY A 291 2.22 5.80 -12.47
CA GLY A 291 2.66 5.31 -13.78
C GLY A 291 2.78 6.44 -14.82
N MET A 292 1.75 7.26 -14.95
CA MET A 292 1.74 8.37 -15.91
C MET A 292 2.88 9.37 -15.68
N TYR A 293 3.21 9.65 -14.42
CA TYR A 293 4.23 10.62 -14.00
C TYR A 293 5.47 9.95 -13.41
N LEU A 294 5.75 8.70 -13.80
CA LEU A 294 6.79 7.88 -13.18
C LEU A 294 8.15 8.58 -13.10
N HIS A 295 8.58 9.21 -14.19
CA HIS A 295 9.85 9.95 -14.22
C HIS A 295 9.92 11.06 -13.15
N ARG A 296 8.82 11.78 -12.90
CA ARG A 296 8.78 12.83 -11.87
C ARG A 296 8.65 12.25 -10.48
N PHE A 297 7.94 11.14 -10.35
CA PHE A 297 7.84 10.39 -9.10
C PHE A 297 9.23 9.88 -8.66
N THR A 298 9.98 9.24 -9.56
CA THR A 298 11.34 8.73 -9.27
C THR A 298 12.33 9.86 -8.99
N GLU A 299 12.24 10.98 -9.72
CA GLU A 299 13.04 12.19 -9.45
C GLU A 299 12.79 12.71 -8.02
N GLN A 300 11.52 12.81 -7.59
CA GLN A 300 11.20 13.27 -6.24
C GLN A 300 11.51 12.24 -5.15
N LEU A 301 11.37 10.95 -5.45
CA LEU A 301 11.75 9.85 -4.57
C LEU A 301 13.25 9.94 -4.24
N GLY A 302 14.11 10.09 -5.26
CA GLY A 302 15.54 10.28 -5.08
C GLY A 302 15.89 11.52 -4.25
N ARG A 303 15.12 12.62 -4.39
CA ARG A 303 15.28 13.84 -3.58
C ARG A 303 14.86 13.68 -2.11
N GLN A 304 14.06 12.68 -1.75
CA GLN A 304 13.74 12.39 -0.35
C GLN A 304 14.80 11.50 0.33
N GLY A 305 15.70 10.93 -0.44
CA GLY A 305 16.82 10.14 0.04
C GLY A 305 16.54 8.66 0.24
N TRP A 306 17.53 7.94 0.76
CA TRP A 306 17.53 6.48 0.85
C TRP A 306 16.41 5.92 1.71
N ALA A 307 16.02 6.62 2.78
CA ALA A 307 14.88 6.27 3.61
C ALA A 307 13.58 6.08 2.81
N ALA A 308 13.24 7.08 1.99
CA ALA A 308 12.01 7.05 1.19
C ALA A 308 12.11 6.03 0.05
N VAL A 309 13.28 5.97 -0.61
CA VAL A 309 13.56 4.98 -1.65
C VAL A 309 13.39 3.57 -1.09
N ALA A 310 14.09 3.21 -0.01
CA ALA A 310 14.02 1.88 0.59
C ALA A 310 12.59 1.55 1.03
N THR A 311 11.88 2.49 1.66
CA THR A 311 10.48 2.24 2.09
C THR A 311 9.59 1.92 0.90
N ILE A 312 9.67 2.70 -0.19
CA ILE A 312 8.85 2.44 -1.39
C ILE A 312 9.31 1.19 -2.14
N TRP A 313 10.60 0.90 -2.21
CA TRP A 313 11.11 -0.29 -2.88
C TRP A 313 10.77 -1.58 -2.12
N VAL A 314 10.90 -1.58 -0.79
CA VAL A 314 10.38 -2.67 0.05
C VAL A 314 8.87 -2.77 -0.16
N GLY A 315 8.16 -1.65 -0.20
CA GLY A 315 6.79 -1.53 -0.73
C GLY A 315 6.56 -2.30 -2.01
N MET A 316 7.26 -1.95 -3.08
CA MET A 316 7.08 -2.52 -4.41
C MET A 316 7.49 -3.98 -4.52
N ALA A 317 8.51 -4.40 -3.77
CA ALA A 317 8.88 -5.81 -3.68
C ALA A 317 7.78 -6.61 -2.98
N ILE A 318 7.12 -5.99 -2.00
CA ILE A 318 6.12 -6.62 -1.15
C ILE A 318 4.70 -6.56 -1.75
N ILE A 319 4.39 -5.53 -2.53
CA ILE A 319 3.12 -5.25 -3.19
C ILE A 319 2.50 -6.48 -3.88
N PRO A 320 3.25 -7.29 -4.63
CA PRO A 320 2.64 -8.41 -5.34
C PRO A 320 2.30 -9.59 -4.43
N PHE A 321 2.85 -9.58 -3.21
CA PHE A 321 2.56 -10.58 -2.20
C PHE A 321 1.35 -10.17 -1.37
N PHE A 322 1.18 -8.90 -0.99
CA PHE A 322 0.17 -8.52 0.00
C PHE A 322 -1.20 -8.19 -0.61
N THR A 323 -2.25 -8.38 0.20
CA THR A 323 -3.57 -7.83 -0.14
C THR A 323 -3.46 -6.33 -0.31
N ALA A 324 -4.21 -5.77 -1.26
CA ALA A 324 -4.11 -4.35 -1.57
C ALA A 324 -4.33 -3.48 -0.32
N SER A 325 -5.17 -3.92 0.62
CA SER A 325 -5.49 -3.18 1.84
C SER A 325 -4.28 -2.95 2.77
N THR A 326 -3.29 -3.85 2.82
CA THR A 326 -2.15 -3.70 3.75
C THR A 326 -1.25 -2.52 3.39
N LEU A 327 -1.32 -2.00 2.16
CA LEU A 327 -0.57 -0.81 1.76
C LEU A 327 -1.07 0.48 2.43
N ALA A 328 -2.14 0.40 3.23
CA ALA A 328 -2.64 1.52 4.03
C ALA A 328 -1.51 2.24 4.78
N ALA A 329 -0.53 1.51 5.32
CA ALA A 329 0.64 2.09 5.99
C ALA A 329 1.55 2.95 5.09
N TRP A 330 1.67 2.64 3.79
CA TRP A 330 2.69 3.22 2.89
C TRP A 330 2.14 4.11 1.77
N ILE A 331 0.86 3.97 1.42
CA ILE A 331 0.16 4.87 0.49
C ILE A 331 0.32 6.35 0.86
N PRO A 332 0.26 6.76 2.14
CA PRO A 332 0.55 8.13 2.55
C PRO A 332 1.86 8.69 1.99
N LEU A 333 2.97 8.01 2.24
CA LEU A 333 4.30 8.43 1.79
C LEU A 333 4.35 8.47 0.25
N TRP A 334 3.77 7.46 -0.39
CA TRP A 334 3.71 7.33 -1.84
C TRP A 334 3.01 8.53 -2.48
N VAL A 335 1.80 8.88 -2.02
CA VAL A 335 1.04 10.01 -2.58
C VAL A 335 1.76 11.33 -2.32
N ILE A 336 2.39 11.51 -1.16
CA ILE A 336 3.13 12.74 -0.86
C ILE A 336 4.27 12.97 -1.84
N ILE A 337 5.02 11.91 -2.17
CA ILE A 337 6.12 11.98 -3.14
C ILE A 337 5.58 12.27 -4.53
N LEU A 338 4.47 11.63 -4.91
CA LEU A 338 3.75 11.94 -6.15
C LEU A 338 3.34 13.42 -6.21
N LEU A 339 2.69 13.95 -5.17
CA LEU A 339 2.26 15.36 -5.12
C LEU A 339 3.42 16.34 -5.21
N LYS A 340 4.56 16.05 -4.57
CA LYS A 340 5.77 16.85 -4.76
C LYS A 340 6.22 16.86 -6.22
N GLY A 341 6.08 15.74 -6.94
CA GLY A 341 6.42 15.64 -8.36
C GLY A 341 5.43 16.39 -9.26
N LEU A 342 4.17 16.40 -8.86
CA LEU A 342 3.08 17.06 -9.57
C LEU A 342 2.97 18.57 -9.30
N LYS A 343 3.74 19.11 -8.35
CA LYS A 343 3.73 20.55 -8.01
C LYS A 343 4.08 21.48 -9.17
N ARG A 344 4.83 20.98 -10.15
CA ARG A 344 5.22 21.74 -11.36
C ARG A 344 4.09 21.87 -12.39
N TYR A 345 3.05 21.07 -12.27
CA TYR A 345 1.94 21.04 -13.23
C TYR A 345 0.84 22.00 -12.78
N ARG A 346 0.19 22.66 -13.75
CA ARG A 346 -1.00 23.47 -13.50
C ARG A 346 -2.25 22.60 -13.67
N TRP A 347 -3.10 22.60 -12.66
CA TRP A 347 -4.32 21.81 -12.61
C TRP A 347 -5.53 22.72 -12.73
N HIS A 348 -6.37 22.49 -13.73
CA HIS A 348 -7.62 23.21 -13.90
C HIS A 348 -8.74 22.54 -13.12
N THR A 349 -9.69 23.33 -12.62
CA THR A 349 -10.85 22.83 -11.86
C THR A 349 -11.65 21.78 -12.65
N LYS A 350 -11.85 21.99 -13.95
CA LYS A 350 -12.57 21.03 -14.82
C LYS A 350 -11.90 19.65 -14.85
N ASP A 351 -10.57 19.62 -14.89
CA ASP A 351 -9.82 18.36 -14.90
C ASP A 351 -9.84 17.71 -13.51
N LEU A 352 -9.79 18.49 -12.43
CA LEU A 352 -9.93 17.97 -11.06
C LEU A 352 -11.31 17.34 -10.82
N ILE A 353 -12.39 17.97 -11.32
CA ILE A 353 -13.74 17.40 -11.26
C ILE A 353 -13.76 16.06 -12.01
N LEU A 354 -13.22 16.01 -13.23
CA LEU A 354 -13.18 14.78 -14.02
C LEU A 354 -12.39 13.66 -13.32
N ILE A 355 -11.21 13.99 -12.77
CA ILE A 355 -10.39 13.05 -11.98
C ILE A 355 -11.18 12.57 -10.76
N GLY A 356 -11.91 13.46 -10.09
CA GLY A 356 -12.82 13.12 -9.00
C GLY A 356 -13.90 12.13 -9.44
N CYS A 357 -14.57 12.39 -10.56
CA CYS A 357 -15.58 11.49 -11.13
C CYS A 357 -15.00 10.11 -11.44
N TYR A 358 -13.80 10.02 -12.03
CA TYR A 358 -13.14 8.74 -12.28
C TYR A 358 -12.76 8.02 -10.98
N GLY A 359 -12.30 8.75 -9.95
CA GLY A 359 -12.03 8.17 -8.63
C GLY A 359 -13.30 7.59 -7.99
N LEU A 360 -14.41 8.32 -8.03
CA LEU A 360 -15.70 7.85 -7.53
C LEU A 360 -16.23 6.65 -8.33
N LEU A 361 -16.09 6.66 -9.65
CA LEU A 361 -16.48 5.54 -10.50
C LEU A 361 -15.69 4.27 -10.15
N LEU A 362 -14.35 4.38 -10.05
CA LEU A 362 -13.47 3.26 -9.69
C LEU A 362 -13.62 2.81 -8.24
N SER A 363 -14.06 3.69 -7.33
CA SER A 363 -14.31 3.33 -5.93
C SER A 363 -15.47 2.36 -5.74
N LEU A 364 -16.32 2.20 -6.76
CA LEU A 364 -17.55 1.40 -6.72
C LEU A 364 -18.48 1.75 -5.55
N ALA A 365 -18.32 2.91 -4.91
CA ALA A 365 -19.11 3.35 -3.76
C ALA A 365 -20.62 3.45 -4.05
N TRP A 366 -20.98 3.65 -5.33
CA TRP A 366 -22.34 3.71 -5.84
C TRP A 366 -23.02 2.32 -5.97
N LEU A 367 -22.28 1.23 -5.84
CA LEU A 367 -22.82 -0.14 -5.88
C LEU A 367 -23.01 -0.69 -4.48
N GLN A 368 -24.24 -1.11 -4.16
CA GLN A 368 -24.51 -1.88 -2.95
C GLN A 368 -23.82 -3.25 -3.00
N VAL A 369 -23.17 -3.65 -1.90
CA VAL A 369 -22.46 -4.93 -1.77
C VAL A 369 -23.38 -6.01 -1.21
N ASN A 370 -24.17 -5.65 -0.21
CA ASN A 370 -25.03 -6.60 0.50
C ASN A 370 -26.05 -7.20 -0.48
N SER A 371 -25.98 -8.51 -0.64
CA SER A 371 -26.89 -9.32 -1.44
C SER A 371 -27.06 -10.68 -0.75
N PRO A 372 -28.22 -11.34 -0.85
CA PRO A 372 -28.42 -12.67 -0.29
C PRO A 372 -27.36 -13.67 -0.76
N GLU A 373 -26.99 -13.61 -2.05
CA GLU A 373 -25.98 -14.47 -2.67
C GLU A 373 -24.59 -14.26 -2.08
N LEU A 374 -24.25 -13.01 -1.70
CA LEU A 374 -22.98 -12.73 -1.05
C LEU A 374 -22.95 -13.29 0.38
N ILE A 375 -24.06 -13.22 1.12
CA ILE A 375 -24.14 -13.76 2.49
C ILE A 375 -23.93 -15.27 2.46
N GLU A 376 -24.62 -15.97 1.57
CA GLU A 376 -24.45 -17.41 1.38
C GLU A 376 -23.00 -17.73 0.98
N TRP A 377 -22.44 -16.99 0.03
CA TRP A 377 -21.06 -17.17 -0.42
C TRP A 377 -20.02 -16.93 0.67
N LEU A 378 -20.23 -15.98 1.59
CA LEU A 378 -19.32 -15.71 2.70
C LEU A 378 -19.23 -16.88 3.68
N THR A 379 -20.26 -17.75 3.75
CA THR A 379 -20.19 -18.96 4.58
C THR A 379 -19.28 -20.03 3.97
N GLN A 380 -19.24 -20.13 2.64
CA GLN A 380 -18.42 -21.08 1.90
C GLN A 380 -17.82 -20.42 0.64
N PRO A 381 -16.73 -19.64 0.79
CA PRO A 381 -16.16 -18.89 -0.32
C PRO A 381 -15.63 -19.80 -1.42
N ALA A 382 -16.27 -19.72 -2.59
CA ALA A 382 -15.88 -20.47 -3.78
C ALA A 382 -15.66 -19.54 -4.98
N ARG A 383 -14.96 -20.00 -6.02
CA ARG A 383 -14.84 -19.21 -7.25
C ARG A 383 -16.20 -19.14 -7.94
N THR A 384 -16.61 -17.94 -8.35
CA THR A 384 -17.91 -17.70 -8.99
C THR A 384 -17.82 -16.60 -10.02
N THR A 385 -18.64 -16.67 -11.06
CA THR A 385 -18.83 -15.61 -12.06
C THR A 385 -20.02 -14.70 -11.73
N ASN A 386 -20.77 -14.99 -10.65
CA ASN A 386 -21.94 -14.22 -10.26
C ASN A 386 -21.55 -12.76 -9.98
N LEU A 387 -22.16 -11.84 -10.71
CA LEU A 387 -21.92 -10.40 -10.60
C LEU A 387 -22.17 -9.87 -9.18
N GLN A 388 -23.20 -10.38 -8.48
CA GLN A 388 -23.54 -9.93 -7.13
C GLN A 388 -22.39 -10.18 -6.15
N ILE A 389 -21.69 -11.30 -6.30
CA ILE A 389 -20.54 -11.67 -5.48
C ILE A 389 -19.28 -10.92 -5.97
N GLN A 390 -19.08 -10.83 -7.29
CA GLN A 390 -17.90 -10.19 -7.88
C GLN A 390 -17.81 -8.68 -7.58
N LYS A 391 -18.90 -8.00 -7.24
CA LYS A 391 -18.89 -6.60 -6.74
C LYS A 391 -18.00 -6.40 -5.51
N TRP A 392 -17.79 -7.45 -4.71
CA TRP A 392 -16.88 -7.47 -3.56
C TRP A 392 -15.63 -8.32 -3.86
N ALA A 393 -15.84 -9.54 -4.36
CA ALA A 393 -14.78 -10.51 -4.58
C ALA A 393 -13.73 -10.07 -5.62
N VAL A 394 -14.02 -9.09 -6.48
CA VAL A 394 -13.02 -8.54 -7.43
C VAL A 394 -11.81 -7.94 -6.72
N HIS A 395 -11.95 -7.46 -5.48
CA HIS A 395 -10.84 -6.92 -4.68
C HIS A 395 -9.93 -8.02 -4.09
N LEU A 396 -10.38 -9.27 -4.11
CA LEU A 396 -9.67 -10.43 -3.59
C LEU A 396 -9.08 -11.26 -4.75
N PRO A 397 -7.75 -11.33 -4.92
CA PRO A 397 -7.12 -12.02 -6.05
C PRO A 397 -7.55 -13.48 -6.22
N GLU A 398 -7.74 -14.22 -5.12
CA GLU A 398 -8.13 -15.64 -5.14
C GLU A 398 -9.50 -15.90 -5.78
N TYR A 399 -10.45 -14.98 -5.56
CA TYR A 399 -11.87 -15.12 -5.93
C TYR A 399 -12.26 -14.35 -7.18
N ARG A 400 -11.35 -13.53 -7.73
CA ARG A 400 -11.60 -12.78 -8.96
C ARG A 400 -11.84 -13.73 -10.13
N SER A 401 -12.98 -13.56 -10.79
CA SER A 401 -13.31 -14.27 -12.03
C SER A 401 -12.55 -13.67 -13.22
N PHE A 402 -12.35 -14.47 -14.26
CA PHE A 402 -11.73 -13.99 -15.51
C PHE A 402 -12.52 -12.83 -16.14
N TRP A 403 -13.85 -12.90 -16.12
CA TRP A 403 -14.72 -11.85 -16.66
C TRP A 403 -14.60 -10.54 -15.86
N ALA A 404 -14.59 -10.62 -14.52
CA ALA A 404 -14.37 -9.44 -13.68
C ALA A 404 -12.98 -8.83 -13.92
N TYR A 405 -11.95 -9.66 -14.08
CA TYR A 405 -10.61 -9.22 -14.47
C TYR A 405 -10.61 -8.51 -15.83
N LEU A 406 -11.26 -9.07 -16.85
CA LEU A 406 -11.30 -8.50 -18.20
C LEU A 406 -12.01 -7.14 -18.20
N ILE A 407 -13.20 -7.06 -17.59
CA ILE A 407 -13.98 -5.82 -17.47
C ILE A 407 -13.18 -4.77 -16.71
N GLY A 408 -12.60 -5.13 -15.56
CA GLY A 408 -11.77 -4.24 -14.76
C GLY A 408 -10.55 -3.71 -15.53
N THR A 409 -9.90 -4.56 -16.33
CA THR A 409 -8.73 -4.19 -17.14
C THR A 409 -9.12 -3.26 -18.28
N VAL A 410 -10.21 -3.53 -18.99
CA VAL A 410 -10.71 -2.63 -20.06
C VAL A 410 -11.07 -1.27 -19.49
N LEU A 411 -11.78 -1.23 -18.36
CA LEU A 411 -12.12 0.01 -17.65
C LEU A 411 -10.84 0.78 -17.26
N LEU A 412 -9.87 0.08 -16.69
CA LEU A 412 -8.58 0.64 -16.27
C LEU A 412 -7.82 1.27 -17.44
N LEU A 413 -7.71 0.55 -18.55
CA LEU A 413 -7.04 1.02 -19.76
C LEU A 413 -7.77 2.23 -20.38
N GLY A 414 -9.11 2.21 -20.40
CA GLY A 414 -9.92 3.32 -20.86
C GLY A 414 -9.69 4.59 -20.04
N VAL A 415 -9.79 4.51 -18.70
CA VAL A 415 -9.54 5.64 -17.80
C VAL A 415 -8.11 6.14 -17.92
N THR A 416 -7.13 5.23 -17.97
CA THR A 416 -5.71 5.59 -18.12
C THR A 416 -5.45 6.28 -19.46
N GLY A 417 -6.01 5.77 -20.55
CA GLY A 417 -5.90 6.35 -21.89
C GLY A 417 -6.47 7.77 -21.94
N LEU A 418 -7.68 7.98 -21.40
CA LEU A 418 -8.32 9.30 -21.35
C LEU A 418 -7.52 10.31 -20.51
N LEU A 419 -6.98 9.88 -19.36
CA LEU A 419 -6.12 10.72 -18.53
C LEU A 419 -4.78 11.02 -19.22
N TYR A 420 -4.20 10.04 -19.90
CA TYR A 420 -2.94 10.19 -20.62
C TYR A 420 -3.03 11.16 -21.80
N LEU A 421 -4.11 11.11 -22.58
CA LEU A 421 -4.35 12.06 -23.67
C LEU A 421 -4.44 13.51 -23.18
N ARG A 422 -4.92 13.72 -21.95
CA ARG A 422 -4.97 15.06 -21.32
C ARG A 422 -3.66 15.49 -20.69
N LYS A 423 -2.69 14.59 -20.53
CA LYS A 423 -1.39 14.88 -19.88
C LYS A 423 -0.68 16.10 -20.46
N GLY A 424 -0.74 16.28 -21.78
CA GLY A 424 -0.12 17.41 -22.48
C GLY A 424 -0.68 18.77 -22.07
N ARG A 425 -1.97 18.85 -21.67
CA ARG A 425 -2.58 20.11 -21.22
C ARG A 425 -1.96 20.62 -19.94
N TYR A 426 -1.54 19.71 -19.06
CA TYR A 426 -0.90 20.06 -17.79
C TYR A 426 0.56 20.54 -17.96
N GLN A 427 1.20 20.24 -19.10
CA GLN A 427 2.60 20.58 -19.39
C GLN A 427 2.77 21.88 -20.19
N ARG A 428 1.82 22.21 -21.07
CA ARG A 428 1.93 23.27 -22.09
C ARG A 428 2.04 24.72 -21.59
N MET A 429 1.93 24.99 -20.28
CA MET A 429 2.11 26.35 -19.74
C MET A 429 3.48 26.60 -19.10
N MET A 430 4.46 25.72 -19.33
CA MET A 430 5.87 25.97 -18.96
C MET A 430 6.70 26.53 -20.12
N THR A 431 6.12 26.66 -21.32
CA THR A 431 6.78 27.14 -22.55
C THR A 431 6.30 28.54 -22.97
N THR A 432 5.63 29.26 -22.08
CA THR A 432 5.25 30.67 -22.19
C THR A 432 5.64 31.35 -20.90
#